data_AF-A0A7L4PAK1-F1
#
_entry.id   AF-A0A7L4PAK1-F1
#
_cell.length_a   1.000
_cell.length_b   1.000
_cell.length_c   1.000
_cell.angle_alpha   90.00
_cell.angle_beta   90.00
_cell.angle_gamma   90.00
#
_symmetry.space_group_name_H-M   'P 1'
#
loop_
_entity.id
_entity.type
_entity.pdbx_description
1 polymer ?
#
loop_
_entity_poly.entity_id
_entity_poly.type
_entity_poly.pdbx_seq_one_letter_code
_entity_poly.pdbx_strand_id
1 'polypeptide(L)'
;MLSRYVIRKVEELEERAYHRLVLVLAATSMTSVMLSGIALLFNPTFKYLSTAVLALGILTSGKILRKTEKKIRKVVQSFEREAYVRQYLARVAQEYNPREYLERIYTEPAVEDPIVAKDRREVTAAAPLLRQGFTSLRTRNRIVVMATATAVAIPHVIWNKDIIMLLVVIMIILLFKKGS
;
A
#
# COMPACT_ATOMS: atom_id res chain seq x y z
N MET A 1 12.90 -10.26 -19.88
CA MET A 1 13.20 -8.79 -19.75
C MET A 1 12.05 -8.06 -19.09
N LEU A 2 10.83 -8.51 -19.36
CA LEU A 2 9.60 -7.95 -18.84
C LEU A 2 9.42 -8.20 -17.34
N SER A 3 9.87 -9.36 -16.86
CA SER A 3 9.91 -9.72 -15.43
C SER A 3 10.64 -8.68 -14.59
N ARG A 4 11.85 -8.28 -15.00
CA ARG A 4 12.64 -7.22 -14.34
C ARG A 4 11.94 -5.85 -14.35
N TYR A 5 11.23 -5.51 -15.43
CA TYR A 5 10.47 -4.27 -15.51
C TYR A 5 9.30 -4.26 -14.52
N VAL A 6 8.53 -5.36 -14.45
CA VAL A 6 7.40 -5.51 -13.52
C VAL A 6 7.88 -5.48 -12.07
N ILE A 7 8.94 -6.20 -11.74
CA ILE A 7 9.53 -6.20 -10.39
C ILE A 7 9.95 -4.79 -9.99
N ARG A 8 10.75 -4.11 -10.83
CA ARG A 8 11.19 -2.73 -10.58
C ARG A 8 10.01 -1.76 -10.43
N LYS A 9 8.95 -1.94 -11.22
CA LYS A 9 7.76 -1.08 -11.13
C LYS A 9 6.99 -1.29 -9.83
N VAL A 10 6.93 -2.53 -9.33
CA VAL A 10 6.32 -2.84 -8.05
C VAL A 10 7.17 -2.29 -6.91
N GLU A 11 8.49 -2.44 -6.95
CA GLU A 11 9.43 -1.85 -5.98
C GLU A 11 9.28 -0.32 -5.90
N GLU A 12 9.25 0.38 -7.03
CA GLU A 12 9.00 1.83 -7.08
C GLU A 12 7.67 2.23 -6.41
N LEU A 13 6.62 1.41 -6.58
CA LEU A 13 5.32 1.66 -5.97
C LEU A 13 5.34 1.40 -4.46
N GLU A 14 6.06 0.36 -4.02
CA GLU A 14 6.26 0.04 -2.61
C GLU A 14 7.07 1.12 -1.89
N GLU A 15 8.19 1.58 -2.46
CA GLU A 15 9.01 2.66 -1.90
C GLU A 15 8.22 3.96 -1.76
N ARG A 16 7.49 4.36 -2.80
CA ARG A 16 6.64 5.57 -2.73
C ARG A 16 5.54 5.44 -1.69
N ALA A 17 4.96 4.25 -1.54
CA ALA A 17 3.97 3.99 -0.51
C ALA A 17 4.59 4.04 0.88
N TYR A 18 5.78 3.46 1.06
CA TYR A 18 6.54 3.49 2.30
C TYR A 18 6.84 4.92 2.73
N HIS A 19 7.44 5.76 1.87
CA HIS A 19 7.75 7.14 2.22
C HIS A 19 6.51 7.95 2.63
N ARG A 20 5.39 7.78 1.91
CA ARG A 20 4.12 8.44 2.26
C ARG A 20 3.56 7.94 3.59
N LEU A 21 3.62 6.63 3.83
CA LEU A 21 3.16 6.05 5.09
C LEU A 21 4.00 6.54 6.25
N VAL A 22 5.32 6.55 6.12
CA VAL A 22 6.23 7.06 7.15
C VAL A 22 5.94 8.52 7.46
N LEU A 23 5.80 9.39 6.46
CA LEU A 23 5.48 10.80 6.67
C LEU A 23 4.15 10.98 7.40
N VAL A 24 3.09 10.32 6.93
CA VAL A 24 1.75 10.45 7.52
C VAL A 24 1.72 9.90 8.94
N LEU A 25 2.29 8.72 9.17
CA LEU A 25 2.31 8.09 10.49
C LEU A 25 3.20 8.86 11.45
N ALA A 26 4.37 9.33 11.03
CA ALA A 26 5.25 10.14 11.87
C ALA A 26 4.56 11.44 12.30
N ALA A 27 3.95 12.17 11.34
CA ALA A 27 3.24 13.40 11.65
C ALA A 27 2.05 13.17 12.58
N THR A 28 1.22 12.17 12.29
CA THR A 28 0.00 11.89 13.09
C THR A 28 0.30 11.27 14.45
N SER A 29 1.35 10.43 14.55
CA SER A 29 1.77 9.85 15.84
C SER A 29 2.38 10.89 16.76
N MET A 30 3.32 11.72 16.26
CA MET A 30 3.93 12.78 17.07
C MET A 30 2.87 13.77 17.56
N THR A 31 2.00 14.24 16.67
CA THR A 31 0.94 15.20 17.04
C THR A 31 -0.05 14.59 18.02
N SER A 32 -0.46 13.33 17.84
CA SER A 32 -1.34 12.63 18.77
C SER A 32 -0.70 12.47 20.16
N VAL A 33 0.55 12.03 20.24
CA VAL A 33 1.28 11.87 21.51
C VAL A 33 1.51 13.21 22.20
N MET A 34 1.91 14.24 21.46
CA MET A 34 2.09 15.59 22.03
C MET A 34 0.78 16.17 22.56
N LEU A 35 -0.32 16.05 21.81
CA LEU A 35 -1.65 16.47 22.25
C LEU A 35 -2.09 15.70 23.50
N SER A 36 -1.79 14.41 23.58
CA SER A 36 -2.05 13.60 24.78
C SER A 36 -1.25 14.10 26.00
N GLY A 37 0.03 14.43 25.82
CA GLY A 37 0.85 15.03 26.87
C GLY A 37 0.31 16.38 27.35
N ILE A 38 -0.07 17.28 26.44
CA ILE A 38 -0.70 18.56 26.76
C ILE A 38 -2.03 18.34 27.49
N ALA A 39 -2.79 17.32 27.10
CA ALA A 39 -4.08 17.00 27.70
C ALA A 39 -3.99 16.54 29.16
N LEU A 40 -2.83 16.01 29.58
CA LEU A 40 -2.58 15.65 30.97
C LEU A 40 -2.26 16.88 31.84
N LEU A 41 -1.56 17.87 31.29
CA LEU A 41 -1.04 19.00 32.04
C LEU A 41 -1.99 20.21 32.08
N PHE A 42 -2.72 20.47 31.00
CA PHE A 42 -3.46 21.72 30.83
C PHE A 42 -4.97 21.54 30.77
N ASN A 43 -5.48 20.75 29.82
CA ASN A 43 -6.93 20.64 29.61
C ASN A 43 -7.36 19.24 29.12
N PRO A 44 -8.29 18.57 29.81
CA PRO A 44 -8.73 17.22 29.45
C PRO A 44 -9.43 17.12 28.09
N THR A 45 -9.88 18.24 27.51
CA THR A 45 -10.55 18.26 26.20
C THR A 45 -9.62 17.86 25.06
N PHE A 46 -8.31 18.09 25.20
CA PHE A 46 -7.29 17.71 24.22
C PHE A 46 -7.13 16.18 24.07
N LYS A 47 -7.65 15.38 25.02
CA LYS A 47 -7.68 13.90 24.93
C LYS A 47 -8.45 13.46 23.68
N TYR A 48 -9.62 14.05 23.45
CA TYR A 48 -10.46 13.73 22.28
C TYR A 48 -9.77 14.15 20.98
N LEU A 49 -9.08 15.29 20.97
CA LEU A 49 -8.33 15.75 19.82
C LEU A 49 -7.17 14.81 19.48
N SER A 50 -6.42 14.33 20.48
CA SER A 50 -5.36 13.33 20.31
C SER A 50 -5.89 12.04 19.68
N THR A 51 -7.02 11.52 20.17
CA THR A 51 -7.65 10.31 19.62
C THR A 51 -8.19 10.52 18.21
N ALA A 52 -8.72 11.70 17.90
CA ALA A 52 -9.19 12.05 16.56
C ALA A 52 -8.04 12.09 15.54
N VAL A 53 -6.90 12.67 15.93
CA VAL A 53 -5.69 12.71 15.09
C VAL A 53 -5.16 11.30 14.84
N LEU A 54 -5.13 10.45 15.86
CA LEU A 54 -4.74 9.03 15.72
C LEU A 54 -5.68 8.28 14.77
N ALA A 55 -7.00 8.46 14.91
CA ALA A 55 -7.98 7.87 14.01
C ALA A 55 -7.80 8.35 12.56
N LEU A 56 -7.49 9.64 12.36
CA LEU A 56 -7.23 10.21 11.04
C LEU A 56 -5.95 9.63 10.41
N GLY A 57 -4.89 9.43 11.19
CA GLY A 57 -3.66 8.75 10.76
C GLY A 57 -3.91 7.29 10.35
N ILE A 58 -4.76 6.58 11.08
CA ILE A 58 -5.16 5.20 10.74
C ILE A 58 -5.95 5.16 9.43
N LEU A 59 -6.93 6.05 9.26
CA LEU A 59 -7.76 6.10 8.05
C LEU A 59 -6.93 6.45 6.80
N THR A 60 -6.05 7.44 6.92
CA THR A 60 -5.19 7.89 5.82
C THR A 60 -4.16 6.82 5.44
N SER A 61 -3.50 6.19 6.42
CA SER A 61 -2.56 5.09 6.17
C SER A 61 -3.25 3.87 5.53
N GLY A 62 -4.45 3.51 5.99
CA GLY A 62 -5.27 2.45 5.39
C GLY A 62 -5.66 2.75 3.93
N LYS A 63 -6.04 4.00 3.62
CA LYS A 63 -6.32 4.43 2.24
C LYS A 63 -5.08 4.32 1.35
N ILE A 64 -3.91 4.70 1.84
CA ILE A 64 -2.64 4.60 1.09
C ILE A 64 -2.33 3.12 0.80
N LEU A 65 -2.38 2.26 1.80
CA LEU A 65 -2.14 0.81 1.63
C LEU A 65 -3.09 0.20 0.60
N ARG A 66 -4.41 0.41 0.72
CA ARG A 66 -5.40 -0.12 -0.23
C ARG A 66 -5.20 0.41 -1.65
N LYS A 67 -4.85 1.69 -1.81
CA LYS A 67 -4.62 2.29 -3.14
C LYS A 67 -3.37 1.71 -3.79
N THR A 68 -2.31 1.51 -3.01
CA THR A 68 -1.07 0.87 -3.47
C THR A 68 -1.30 -0.59 -3.82
N GLU A 69 -2.01 -1.35 -2.98
CA GLU A 69 -2.34 -2.75 -3.26
C GLU A 69 -3.11 -2.91 -4.57
N LYS A 70 -4.11 -2.05 -4.80
CA LYS A 70 -4.87 -2.05 -6.06
C LYS A 70 -3.98 -1.75 -7.25
N LYS A 71 -3.00 -0.84 -7.12
CA LYS A 71 -2.05 -0.54 -8.20
C LYS A 71 -1.11 -1.70 -8.47
N ILE A 72 -0.52 -2.30 -7.44
CA ILE A 72 0.35 -3.47 -7.57
C ILE A 72 -0.41 -4.63 -8.21
N ARG A 73 -1.64 -4.90 -7.73
CA ARG A 73 -2.50 -5.94 -8.31
C ARG A 73 -2.79 -5.70 -9.78
N LYS A 74 -3.09 -4.45 -10.17
CA LYS A 74 -3.27 -4.10 -11.58
C LYS A 74 -2.00 -4.33 -12.39
N VAL A 75 -0.84 -3.86 -11.91
CA VAL A 75 0.45 -4.07 -12.60
C VAL A 75 0.73 -5.56 -12.80
N VAL A 76 0.50 -6.39 -11.78
CA VAL A 76 0.71 -7.86 -11.85
C VAL A 76 -0.34 -8.57 -12.72
N GLN A 77 -1.57 -8.08 -12.81
CA GLN A 77 -2.65 -8.72 -13.59
C GLN A 77 -2.71 -8.25 -15.05
N SER A 78 -2.32 -7.01 -15.34
CA SER A 78 -2.41 -6.41 -16.67
C SER A 78 -1.05 -6.12 -17.31
N PHE A 79 0.02 -6.76 -16.82
CA PHE A 79 1.37 -6.58 -17.38
C PHE A 79 1.43 -6.99 -18.85
N GLU A 80 0.64 -7.99 -19.26
CA GLU A 80 0.52 -8.43 -20.65
C GLU A 80 0.01 -7.30 -21.55
N ARG A 81 -0.93 -6.48 -21.09
CA ARG A 81 -1.43 -5.34 -21.87
C ARG A 81 -0.37 -4.25 -22.05
N GLU A 82 0.42 -3.95 -21.02
CA GLU A 82 1.53 -2.98 -21.16
C GLU A 82 2.65 -3.50 -22.06
N ALA A 83 2.97 -4.81 -21.98
CA ALA A 83 3.94 -5.48 -22.83
C ALA A 83 3.50 -5.50 -24.29
N TYR A 84 2.26 -5.89 -24.54
CA TYR A 84 1.65 -5.96 -25.86
C TYR A 84 1.57 -4.56 -26.47
N VAL A 85 1.23 -3.53 -25.69
CA VAL A 85 1.23 -2.12 -26.13
C VAL A 85 2.65 -1.63 -26.42
N ARG A 86 3.67 -2.04 -25.68
CA ARG A 86 5.08 -1.68 -25.97
C ARG A 86 5.62 -2.41 -27.20
N GLN A 87 5.35 -3.69 -27.35
CA GLN A 87 5.68 -4.44 -28.57
C GLN A 87 4.93 -3.90 -29.77
N TYR A 88 3.66 -3.52 -29.60
CA TYR A 88 2.86 -2.83 -30.59
C TYR A 88 3.50 -1.50 -30.99
N LEU A 89 3.82 -0.62 -30.03
CA LEU A 89 4.46 0.68 -30.32
C LEU A 89 5.85 0.52 -30.95
N ALA A 90 6.62 -0.50 -30.55
CA ALA A 90 7.93 -0.80 -31.12
C ALA A 90 7.84 -1.36 -32.55
N ARG A 91 6.92 -2.29 -32.83
CA ARG A 91 6.66 -2.83 -34.19
C ARG A 91 6.06 -1.79 -35.12
N VAL A 92 5.14 -0.96 -34.63
CA VAL A 92 4.55 0.16 -35.38
C VAL A 92 5.60 1.23 -35.69
N ALA A 93 6.57 1.45 -34.80
CA ALA A 93 7.67 2.38 -35.04
C ALA A 93 8.75 1.84 -36.00
N GLN A 94 8.87 0.51 -36.17
CA GLN A 94 9.99 -0.07 -36.92
C GLN A 94 9.66 -0.53 -38.34
N GLU A 95 8.48 -1.07 -38.67
CA GLU A 95 8.47 -1.88 -39.92
C GLU A 95 7.16 -2.15 -40.67
N TYR A 96 5.96 -1.80 -40.17
CA TYR A 96 4.74 -2.36 -40.78
C TYR A 96 3.80 -1.37 -41.46
N ASN A 97 3.48 -1.68 -42.73
CA ASN A 97 2.32 -1.15 -43.43
C ASN A 97 1.06 -1.72 -42.73
N PRO A 98 0.22 -0.88 -42.09
CA PRO A 98 -0.78 -1.33 -41.10
C PRO A 98 -1.85 -2.30 -41.61
N ARG A 99 -2.02 -2.43 -42.94
CA ARG A 99 -2.98 -3.35 -43.56
C ARG A 99 -2.52 -4.81 -43.53
N GLU A 100 -1.26 -5.08 -43.80
CA GLU A 100 -0.70 -6.43 -43.96
C GLU A 100 -0.61 -7.19 -42.62
N TYR A 101 -0.42 -6.45 -41.53
CA TYR A 101 -0.39 -7.01 -40.18
C TYR A 101 -1.80 -7.35 -39.64
N LEU A 102 -2.81 -6.55 -39.99
CA LEU A 102 -4.20 -6.84 -39.62
C LEU A 102 -4.65 -8.16 -40.24
N GLU A 103 -4.34 -8.42 -41.50
CA GLU A 103 -4.63 -9.71 -42.15
C GLU A 103 -3.96 -10.89 -41.44
N ARG A 104 -2.70 -10.76 -40.99
CA ARG A 104 -2.01 -11.82 -40.24
C ARG A 104 -2.60 -12.09 -38.86
N ILE A 105 -3.05 -11.06 -38.14
CA ILE A 105 -3.72 -11.22 -36.83
C ILE A 105 -5.00 -12.07 -36.95
N TYR A 106 -5.74 -11.94 -38.06
CA TYR A 106 -6.99 -12.67 -38.26
C TYR A 106 -6.78 -14.10 -38.81
N THR A 107 -5.60 -14.42 -39.35
CA THR A 107 -5.36 -15.67 -40.08
C THR A 107 -4.43 -16.65 -39.37
N GLU A 108 -3.50 -16.19 -38.53
CA GLU A 108 -2.63 -17.08 -37.76
C GLU A 108 -3.27 -17.53 -36.44
N PRO A 109 -3.17 -18.82 -36.07
CA PRO A 109 -3.57 -19.28 -34.74
C PRO A 109 -2.73 -18.56 -33.69
N ALA A 110 -3.38 -18.07 -32.62
CA ALA A 110 -2.72 -17.37 -31.52
C ALA A 110 -1.80 -18.32 -30.73
N VAL A 111 -0.61 -18.57 -31.24
CA VAL A 111 0.45 -19.29 -30.53
C VAL A 111 1.12 -18.29 -29.58
N GLU A 112 1.04 -18.54 -28.27
CA GLU A 112 1.77 -17.75 -27.27
C GLU A 112 3.28 -17.86 -27.55
N ASP A 113 3.91 -16.71 -27.81
CA ASP A 113 5.34 -16.62 -28.10
C ASP A 113 6.14 -17.21 -26.91
N PRO A 114 7.03 -18.21 -27.11
CA PRO A 114 7.71 -18.92 -26.02
C PRO A 114 8.51 -18.02 -25.08
N ILE A 115 8.95 -16.85 -25.55
CA ILE A 115 9.63 -15.82 -24.75
C ILE A 115 8.64 -15.15 -23.77
N VAL A 116 7.42 -14.86 -24.22
CA VAL A 116 6.35 -14.26 -23.40
C VAL A 116 5.86 -15.27 -22.36
N ALA A 117 5.72 -16.54 -22.74
CA ALA A 117 5.37 -17.62 -21.82
C ALA A 117 6.41 -17.81 -20.71
N LYS A 118 7.71 -17.68 -21.04
CA LYS A 118 8.80 -17.72 -20.05
C LYS A 118 8.78 -16.52 -19.10
N ASP A 119 8.67 -15.30 -19.62
CA ASP A 119 8.60 -14.08 -18.80
C ASP A 119 7.33 -14.09 -17.89
N ARG A 120 6.21 -14.65 -18.35
CA ARG A 120 4.98 -14.86 -17.55
C ARG A 120 5.19 -15.83 -16.39
N ARG A 121 5.91 -16.93 -16.61
CA ARG A 121 6.30 -17.87 -15.55
C ARG A 121 7.19 -17.23 -14.50
N GLU A 122 8.12 -16.36 -14.92
CA GLU A 122 8.97 -15.61 -13.99
C GLU A 122 8.18 -14.59 -13.15
N VAL A 123 7.23 -13.87 -13.75
CA VAL A 123 6.36 -12.92 -13.02
C VAL A 123 5.44 -13.64 -12.03
N THR A 124 4.87 -14.78 -12.43
CA THR A 124 4.03 -15.59 -11.54
C THR A 124 4.84 -16.24 -10.41
N ALA A 125 6.09 -16.65 -10.66
CA ALA A 125 7.01 -17.11 -9.63
C ALA A 125 7.43 -15.99 -8.66
N ALA A 126 7.53 -14.74 -9.12
CA ALA A 126 7.86 -13.58 -8.29
C ALA A 126 6.65 -13.04 -7.49
N ALA A 127 5.42 -13.35 -7.89
CA ALA A 127 4.19 -12.92 -7.21
C ALA A 127 4.16 -13.18 -5.68
N PRO A 128 4.60 -14.33 -5.13
CA PRO A 128 4.68 -14.52 -3.68
C PRO A 128 5.66 -13.58 -2.98
N LEU A 129 6.82 -13.27 -3.59
CA LEU A 129 7.80 -12.33 -3.01
C LEU A 129 7.23 -10.90 -2.98
N LEU A 130 6.55 -10.49 -4.05
CA LEU A 130 5.86 -9.19 -4.10
C LEU A 130 4.73 -9.10 -3.05
N ARG A 131 4.02 -10.20 -2.80
CA ARG A 131 3.05 -10.27 -1.69
C ARG A 131 3.74 -10.12 -0.34
N GLN A 132 4.90 -10.73 -0.15
CA GLN A 132 5.67 -10.65 1.09
C GLN A 132 6.11 -9.20 1.39
N GLY A 133 6.60 -8.46 0.39
CA GLY A 133 6.91 -7.03 0.50
C GLY A 133 5.72 -6.22 1.03
N PHE A 134 4.55 -6.40 0.42
CA PHE A 134 3.32 -5.75 0.86
C PHE A 134 2.87 -6.16 2.28
N THR A 135 2.96 -7.45 2.64
CA THR A 135 2.67 -7.89 4.02
C THR A 135 3.61 -7.28 5.05
N SER A 136 4.87 -7.04 4.68
CA SER A 136 5.84 -6.38 5.55
C SER A 136 5.47 -4.91 5.80
N LEU A 137 5.05 -4.18 4.76
CA LEU A 137 4.57 -2.80 4.87
C LEU A 137 3.33 -2.69 5.75
N ARG A 138 2.38 -3.61 5.57
CA ARG A 138 1.17 -3.69 6.39
C ARG A 138 1.50 -3.98 7.85
N THR A 139 2.45 -4.87 8.11
CA THR A 139 2.90 -5.21 9.46
C THR A 139 3.61 -4.04 10.13
N ARG A 140 4.51 -3.35 9.43
CA ARG A 140 5.20 -2.14 9.92
C ARG A 140 4.20 -1.04 10.28
N ASN A 141 3.23 -0.77 9.42
CA ASN A 141 2.17 0.21 9.72
C ASN A 141 1.42 -0.18 11.01
N ARG A 142 1.04 -1.46 11.14
CA ARG A 142 0.35 -1.96 12.33
C ARG A 142 1.18 -1.78 13.60
N ILE A 143 2.49 -2.05 13.56
CA ILE A 143 3.37 -1.86 14.72
C ILE A 143 3.39 -0.38 15.14
N VAL A 144 3.55 0.55 14.19
CA VAL A 144 3.58 1.99 14.49
C VAL A 144 2.26 2.47 15.09
N VAL A 145 1.12 2.05 14.52
CA VAL A 145 -0.20 2.38 15.05
C VAL A 145 -0.38 1.84 16.47
N MET A 146 0.00 0.58 16.71
CA MET A 146 -0.10 -0.04 18.04
C MET A 146 0.79 0.68 19.07
N ALA A 147 2.04 0.98 18.71
CA ALA A 147 2.98 1.68 19.57
C ALA A 147 2.48 3.09 19.93
N THR A 148 1.94 3.82 18.93
CA THR A 148 1.35 5.15 19.14
C THR A 148 0.13 5.07 20.05
N ALA A 149 -0.75 4.09 19.80
CA ALA A 149 -1.94 3.88 20.61
C ALA A 149 -1.60 3.54 22.06
N THR A 150 -0.59 2.70 22.31
CA THR A 150 -0.11 2.42 23.67
C THR A 150 0.51 3.65 24.33
N ALA A 151 1.28 4.45 23.57
CA ALA A 151 1.91 5.67 24.09
C ALA A 151 0.87 6.73 24.49
N VAL A 152 -0.26 6.79 23.80
CA VAL A 152 -1.39 7.67 24.15
C VAL A 152 -2.20 7.10 25.30
N ALA A 153 -2.48 5.79 25.33
CA ALA A 153 -3.34 5.19 26.34
C ALA A 153 -2.71 5.13 27.74
N ILE A 154 -1.43 4.73 27.85
CA ILE A 154 -0.77 4.46 29.14
C ILE A 154 -0.78 5.67 30.08
N PRO A 155 -0.36 6.88 29.66
CA PRO A 155 -0.34 8.05 30.53
C PRO A 155 -1.72 8.43 31.08
N HIS A 156 -2.77 8.28 30.28
CA HIS A 156 -4.13 8.61 30.69
C HIS A 156 -4.74 7.58 31.64
N VAL A 157 -4.36 6.31 31.54
CA VAL A 157 -4.78 5.26 32.48
C VAL A 157 -4.09 5.42 33.83
N ILE A 158 -2.78 5.69 33.84
CA ILE A 158 -2.02 5.83 35.07
C ILE A 158 -2.45 7.09 35.84
N TRP A 159 -2.59 8.22 35.14
CA TRP A 159 -2.80 9.51 35.79
C TRP A 159 -4.26 9.82 36.12
N ASN A 160 -5.18 9.58 35.17
CA ASN A 160 -6.57 9.97 35.32
C ASN A 160 -7.51 8.80 35.63
N LYS A 161 -7.00 7.55 35.66
CA LYS A 161 -7.82 6.33 35.79
C LYS A 161 -8.95 6.27 34.74
N ASP A 162 -8.74 6.88 33.58
CA ASP A 162 -9.74 7.01 32.51
C ASP A 162 -9.84 5.71 31.71
N ILE A 163 -10.57 4.73 32.24
CA ILE A 163 -10.82 3.43 31.59
C ILE A 163 -11.55 3.60 30.24
N ILE A 164 -12.38 4.64 30.12
CA ILE A 164 -13.13 4.96 28.89
C ILE A 164 -12.17 5.24 27.72
N MET A 165 -11.05 5.92 27.98
CA MET A 165 -10.08 6.27 26.93
C MET A 165 -9.35 5.03 26.42
N LEU A 166 -9.04 4.09 27.31
CA LEU A 166 -8.49 2.78 26.95
C LEU A 166 -9.47 1.97 26.09
N LEU A 167 -10.77 2.00 26.41
CA LEU A 167 -11.82 1.37 25.60
C LEU A 167 -11.91 1.97 24.17
N VAL A 168 -11.84 3.30 24.05
CA VAL A 168 -11.87 3.99 22.74
C VAL A 168 -10.64 3.63 21.90
N VAL A 169 -9.45 3.62 22.50
CA VAL A 169 -8.20 3.26 21.81
C VAL A 169 -8.24 1.80 21.35
N ILE A 170 -8.72 0.89 22.20
CA ILE A 170 -8.90 -0.53 21.85
C ILE A 170 -9.93 -0.68 20.72
N MET A 171 -11.03 0.05 20.75
CA MET A 171 -12.04 0.01 19.70
C MET A 171 -11.47 0.46 18.34
N ILE A 172 -10.65 1.52 18.34
CA ILE A 172 -9.95 2.01 17.14
C ILE A 172 -8.98 0.94 16.60
N ILE A 173 -8.23 0.27 17.48
CA ILE A 173 -7.33 -0.84 17.11
C ILE A 173 -8.13 -2.03 16.54
N LEU A 174 -9.27 -2.39 17.13
CA LEU A 174 -10.10 -3.50 16.70
C LEU A 174 -10.76 -3.23 15.33
N LEU A 175 -11.21 -2.01 15.08
CA LEU A 175 -11.71 -1.59 13.77
C LEU A 175 -10.63 -1.71 12.69
N PHE A 176 -9.38 -1.37 13.02
CA PHE A 176 -8.25 -1.54 12.12
C PHE A 176 -7.92 -3.03 11.85
N LYS A 177 -8.09 -3.90 12.85
CA LYS A 177 -7.91 -5.35 12.70
C LYS A 177 -8.96 -5.99 11.79
N LYS A 178 -10.22 -5.53 11.85
CA LYS A 178 -11.34 -6.11 11.09
C LYS A 178 -11.44 -5.59 9.66
N GLY A 179 -11.01 -4.36 9.41
CA GLY A 179 -11.09 -3.71 8.09
C GLY A 179 -9.93 -4.00 7.13
N SER A 180 -8.98 -4.86 7.51
CA SER A 180 -7.75 -5.07 6.75
C SER A 180 -7.64 -6.45 6.14
#